data_AF-A0A0R3T380-F1
#
_entry.id   AF-A0A0R3T380-F1
#
_cell.length_a   1.000
_cell.length_b   1.000
_cell.length_c   1.000
_cell.angle_alpha   90.00
_cell.angle_beta   90.00
_cell.angle_gamma   90.00
#
_symmetry.space_group_name_H-M   'P 1'
#
loop_
_entity.id
_entity.type
_entity.pdbx_description
1 polymer ?
#
loop_
_entity_poly.entity_id
_entity_poly.type
_entity_poly.pdbx_seq_one_letter_code
_entity_poly.pdbx_strand_id
1 'polypeptide(L)'
;MSTIRLSKDNIRWMLHSRTCTDEKRQPRKICRDPRCLALKQIKQHVHACRRGQSCPIPLCATIAVCKEHFESCVDDRCFTCKDMKYAFYKRVIPNVEIYPQPPSRNFYLSLEDRGELIREIVENFYPNADYSDLQDEKLATALERARIIESQGYQWAETLTAYDLFIHREAKRIMGPENC
;
A
#
# COMPACT_ATOMS: atom_id res chain seq x y z
N MET A 1 -34.02 7.68 -0.95
CA MET A 1 -32.82 8.39 -1.47
C MET A 1 -31.62 7.80 -0.75
N SER A 2 -30.73 7.13 -1.47
CA SER A 2 -29.55 6.49 -0.85
C SER A 2 -28.52 7.55 -0.50
N THR A 3 -28.30 7.81 0.79
CA THR A 3 -27.37 8.83 1.27
C THR A 3 -25.94 8.45 0.93
N ILE A 4 -25.25 9.31 0.18
CA ILE A 4 -23.80 9.21 -0.07
C ILE A 4 -23.10 9.33 1.29
N ARG A 5 -22.26 8.35 1.65
CA ARG A 5 -21.67 8.28 2.99
C ARG A 5 -20.15 8.16 2.93
N LEU A 6 -19.46 9.22 3.33
CA LEU A 6 -18.04 9.15 3.69
C LEU A 6 -17.90 8.39 5.02
N SER A 7 -17.08 7.35 5.06
CA SER A 7 -16.78 6.61 6.28
C SER A 7 -15.43 5.90 6.18
N LYS A 8 -14.81 5.60 7.32
CA LYS A 8 -13.56 4.80 7.38
C LYS A 8 -13.72 3.45 6.67
N ASP A 9 -14.87 2.80 6.84
CA ASP A 9 -15.14 1.50 6.24
C ASP A 9 -15.24 1.61 4.71
N ASN A 10 -15.91 2.64 4.20
CA ASN A 10 -16.01 2.85 2.75
C ASN A 10 -14.66 3.17 2.11
N ILE A 11 -13.78 3.92 2.79
CA ILE A 11 -12.39 4.13 2.33
C ILE A 11 -11.63 2.79 2.33
N ARG A 12 -11.70 2.00 3.41
CA ARG A 12 -11.06 0.68 3.46
C ARG A 12 -11.50 -0.21 2.30
N TRP A 13 -12.82 -0.33 2.06
CA TRP A 13 -13.34 -1.18 0.97
C TRP A 13 -13.00 -0.67 -0.42
N MET A 14 -12.99 0.65 -0.61
CA MET A 14 -12.49 1.26 -1.84
C MET A 14 -11.04 0.82 -2.10
N LEU A 15 -10.17 0.91 -1.09
CA LEU A 15 -8.75 0.57 -1.20
C LEU A 15 -8.54 -0.95 -1.41
N HIS A 16 -9.19 -1.79 -0.60
CA HIS A 16 -9.21 -3.25 -0.77
C HIS A 16 -9.62 -3.65 -2.19
N SER A 17 -10.66 -3.04 -2.76
CA SER A 17 -11.14 -3.44 -4.08
C SER A 17 -10.12 -3.21 -5.19
N ARG A 18 -9.16 -2.28 -5.02
CA ARG A 18 -8.09 -2.02 -6.01
C ARG A 18 -7.13 -3.20 -6.11
N THR A 19 -6.76 -3.81 -4.99
CA THR A 19 -5.88 -4.99 -4.94
C THR A 19 -6.66 -6.27 -5.22
N CYS A 20 -7.88 -6.38 -4.69
CA CYS A 20 -8.66 -7.61 -4.74
C CYS A 20 -9.38 -7.87 -6.09
N THR A 21 -9.58 -6.88 -6.94
CA THR A 21 -10.28 -7.07 -8.22
C THR A 21 -9.36 -7.27 -9.42
N ASP A 22 -8.05 -7.30 -9.21
CA ASP A 22 -7.07 -7.54 -10.26
C ASP A 22 -6.85 -9.05 -10.44
N GLU A 23 -7.40 -9.60 -11.52
CA GLU A 23 -7.39 -11.04 -11.81
C GLU A 23 -6.00 -11.55 -12.19
N LYS A 24 -5.09 -10.67 -12.65
CA LYS A 24 -3.69 -11.00 -12.91
C LYS A 24 -2.88 -11.18 -11.63
N ARG A 25 -3.43 -10.73 -10.50
CA ARG A 25 -2.79 -10.65 -9.18
C ARG A 25 -3.28 -11.73 -8.19
N GLN A 26 -4.08 -12.71 -8.64
CA GLN A 26 -4.66 -13.71 -7.73
C GLN A 26 -4.42 -15.17 -8.13
N PRO A 27 -3.84 -15.96 -7.22
CA PRO A 27 -4.23 -17.36 -7.10
C PRO A 27 -4.74 -17.78 -5.71
N ARG A 28 -4.68 -16.95 -4.65
CA ARG A 28 -4.83 -17.50 -3.27
C ARG A 28 -6.10 -17.19 -2.47
N LYS A 29 -6.89 -16.15 -2.78
CA LYS A 29 -8.18 -15.94 -2.08
C LYS A 29 -9.19 -15.23 -2.98
N ILE A 30 -10.18 -15.98 -3.46
CA ILE A 30 -11.42 -15.41 -3.98
C ILE A 30 -12.09 -14.68 -2.79
N CYS A 31 -12.01 -13.36 -2.75
CA CYS A 31 -12.72 -12.58 -1.74
C CYS A 31 -14.22 -12.76 -1.94
N ARG A 32 -14.91 -13.21 -0.90
CA ARG A 32 -16.36 -13.44 -0.89
C ARG A 32 -17.13 -12.38 -0.09
N ASP A 33 -16.45 -11.32 0.36
CA ASP A 33 -17.13 -10.24 1.08
C ASP A 33 -18.15 -9.57 0.13
N PRO A 34 -19.44 -9.48 0.50
CA PRO A 34 -20.47 -8.90 -0.34
C PRO A 34 -20.14 -7.47 -0.81
N ARG A 35 -19.43 -6.69 0.00
CA ARG A 35 -19.03 -5.31 -0.33
C ARG A 35 -17.99 -5.30 -1.44
N CYS A 36 -17.01 -6.20 -1.39
CA CYS A 36 -16.02 -6.35 -2.45
C CYS A 36 -16.68 -6.83 -3.76
N LEU A 37 -17.61 -7.79 -3.67
CA LEU A 37 -18.34 -8.29 -4.84
C LEU A 37 -19.16 -7.17 -5.51
N ALA A 38 -19.87 -6.35 -4.74
CA ALA A 38 -20.61 -5.20 -5.25
C ALA A 38 -19.68 -4.17 -5.92
N LEU A 39 -18.51 -3.89 -5.32
CA LEU A 39 -17.50 -3.00 -5.92
C LEU A 39 -16.91 -3.58 -7.21
N LYS A 40 -16.68 -4.90 -7.26
CA LYS A 40 -16.20 -5.59 -8.47
C LYS A 40 -17.18 -5.42 -9.64
N GLN A 41 -18.49 -5.51 -9.39
CA GLN A 41 -19.52 -5.35 -10.42
C GLN A 41 -19.52 -3.96 -11.08
N ILE A 42 -19.17 -2.91 -10.32
CA ILE A 42 -19.16 -1.55 -10.86
C ILE A 42 -17.76 -1.04 -11.23
N LYS A 43 -16.72 -1.88 -11.14
CA LYS A 43 -15.31 -1.49 -11.35
C LYS A 43 -15.09 -0.73 -12.66
N GLN A 44 -15.59 -1.28 -13.77
CA GLN A 44 -15.45 -0.66 -15.09
C GLN A 44 -16.17 0.68 -15.17
N HIS A 45 -17.36 0.78 -14.56
CA HIS A 45 -18.10 2.03 -14.47
C HIS A 45 -17.32 3.08 -13.67
N VAL A 46 -16.82 2.74 -12.47
CA VAL A 46 -16.05 3.66 -11.63
C VAL A 46 -14.83 4.19 -12.36
N HIS A 47 -14.14 3.36 -13.15
CA HIS A 47 -12.98 3.78 -13.94
C HIS A 47 -13.34 4.75 -15.08
N ALA A 48 -14.49 4.57 -15.73
CA ALA A 48 -14.92 5.39 -16.87
C ALA A 48 -15.79 6.60 -16.48
N CYS A 49 -16.34 6.62 -15.27
CA CYS A 49 -17.31 7.60 -14.83
C CYS A 49 -16.68 8.98 -14.59
N ARG A 50 -17.22 10.01 -15.26
CA ARG A 50 -16.81 11.41 -15.10
C ARG A 50 -17.76 12.23 -14.23
N ARG A 51 -18.89 11.66 -13.79
CA ARG A 51 -19.91 12.36 -12.97
C ARG A 51 -19.51 12.49 -11.50
N GLY A 52 -18.51 11.72 -11.06
CA GLY A 52 -18.04 11.74 -9.67
C GLY A 52 -19.18 11.54 -8.67
N GLN A 53 -19.29 12.46 -7.72
CA GLN A 53 -20.31 12.44 -6.66
C GLN A 53 -21.75 12.58 -7.18
N SER A 54 -21.93 13.13 -8.39
CA SER A 54 -23.25 13.28 -9.05
C SER A 54 -23.67 12.06 -9.88
N CYS A 55 -22.95 10.94 -9.78
CA CYS A 55 -23.32 9.73 -10.48
C CYS A 55 -24.65 9.14 -9.95
N PRO A 56 -25.60 8.73 -10.81
CA PRO A 56 -26.84 8.10 -10.37
C PRO A 56 -26.63 6.70 -9.76
N ILE A 57 -25.47 6.07 -9.99
CA ILE A 57 -25.11 4.80 -9.35
C ILE A 57 -24.60 5.10 -7.93
N PRO A 58 -25.34 4.74 -6.85
CA PRO A 58 -25.02 5.19 -5.50
C PRO A 58 -23.65 4.76 -5.00
N LEU A 59 -23.23 3.54 -5.35
CA LEU A 59 -21.92 3.02 -4.96
C LEU A 59 -20.78 3.75 -5.71
N CYS A 60 -21.00 4.15 -6.97
CA CYS A 60 -20.03 4.98 -7.70
C CYS A 60 -19.90 6.36 -7.05
N ALA A 61 -21.02 7.01 -6.72
CA ALA A 61 -21.00 8.32 -6.04
C ALA A 61 -20.28 8.24 -4.69
N THR A 62 -20.52 7.18 -3.92
CA THR A 62 -19.84 6.91 -2.64
C THR A 62 -18.33 6.73 -2.81
N ILE A 63 -17.91 5.96 -3.82
CA ILE A 63 -16.48 5.75 -4.11
C ILE A 63 -15.82 7.05 -4.59
N ALA A 64 -16.51 7.87 -5.38
CA ALA A 64 -16.00 9.17 -5.80
C ALA A 64 -15.74 10.09 -4.60
N VAL A 65 -16.68 10.21 -3.66
CA VAL A 65 -16.49 10.99 -2.41
C VAL A 65 -15.33 10.44 -1.58
N CYS A 66 -15.26 9.12 -1.39
CA CYS A 66 -14.21 8.50 -0.59
C CYS A 66 -12.82 8.69 -1.22
N LYS A 67 -12.72 8.55 -2.55
CA LYS A 67 -11.48 8.76 -3.30
C LYS A 67 -11.00 10.21 -3.15
N GLU A 68 -11.88 11.16 -3.45
CA GLU A 68 -11.57 12.59 -3.39
C GLU A 68 -11.13 13.03 -1.99
N HIS A 69 -11.85 12.60 -0.95
CA HIS A 69 -11.46 12.88 0.42
C HIS A 69 -10.11 12.23 0.78
N PHE A 70 -9.88 10.95 0.45
CA PHE A 70 -8.64 10.28 0.82
C PHE A 70 -7.40 10.87 0.13
N GLU A 71 -7.54 11.32 -1.12
CA GLU A 71 -6.48 11.92 -1.92
C GLU A 71 -6.16 13.37 -1.49
N SER A 72 -7.17 14.16 -1.13
CA SER A 72 -6.99 15.58 -0.75
C SER A 72 -6.85 15.82 0.77
N CYS A 73 -7.19 14.84 1.61
CA CYS A 73 -7.11 15.00 3.07
C CYS A 73 -5.65 15.00 3.54
N VAL A 74 -5.23 16.14 4.08
CA VAL A 74 -3.92 16.37 4.72
C VAL A 74 -3.98 16.35 6.25
N ASP A 75 -5.19 16.25 6.84
CA ASP A 75 -5.36 16.17 8.29
C ASP A 75 -4.96 14.77 8.80
N ASP A 76 -3.79 14.70 9.45
CA ASP A 76 -3.28 13.50 10.10
C ASP A 76 -4.21 12.97 11.23
N ARG A 77 -5.08 13.81 11.77
CA ARG A 77 -6.06 13.44 12.82
C ARG A 77 -7.45 13.12 12.26
N CYS A 78 -7.62 13.11 10.94
CA CYS A 78 -8.91 12.79 10.32
C CYS A 78 -9.35 11.36 10.69
N PHE A 79 -10.42 11.24 11.47
CA PHE A 79 -10.95 9.95 11.93
C PHE A 79 -11.37 9.00 10.80
N THR A 80 -11.66 9.54 9.62
CA THR A 80 -12.03 8.76 8.43
C THR A 80 -10.80 8.19 7.72
N CYS A 81 -9.72 8.97 7.64
CA CYS A 81 -8.53 8.65 6.85
C CYS A 81 -7.40 8.01 7.67
N LYS A 82 -7.27 8.33 8.96
CA LYS A 82 -6.08 8.03 9.78
C LYS A 82 -5.60 6.58 9.69
N ASP A 83 -6.51 5.61 9.75
CA ASP A 83 -6.17 4.19 9.75
C ASP A 83 -5.62 3.76 8.38
N MET A 84 -6.19 4.31 7.30
CA MET A 84 -5.75 4.03 5.93
C MET A 84 -4.49 4.83 5.55
N LYS A 85 -4.33 6.05 6.06
CA LYS A 85 -3.06 6.79 5.93
C LYS A 85 -1.93 6.07 6.68
N TYR A 86 -2.22 5.56 7.88
CA TYR A 86 -1.29 4.71 8.62
C TYR A 86 -0.93 3.45 7.82
N ALA A 87 -1.94 2.75 7.31
CA ALA A 87 -1.79 1.53 6.54
C ALA A 87 -0.88 1.67 5.31
N PHE A 88 -1.06 2.72 4.50
CA PHE A 88 -0.37 2.88 3.22
C PHE A 88 0.92 3.72 3.28
N TYR A 89 1.02 4.65 4.24
CA TYR A 89 2.16 5.56 4.33
C TYR A 89 3.02 5.29 5.56
N LYS A 90 2.44 5.23 6.76
CA LYS A 90 3.24 5.14 7.99
C LYS A 90 3.88 3.76 8.20
N ARG A 91 3.21 2.68 7.78
CA ARG A 91 3.74 1.31 7.90
C ARG A 91 4.97 1.04 7.02
N VAL A 92 5.18 1.86 5.98
CA VAL A 92 6.33 1.73 5.06
C VAL A 92 7.43 2.74 5.35
N ILE A 93 7.34 3.51 6.44
CA ILE A 93 8.43 4.42 6.83
C ILE A 93 9.60 3.58 7.35
N PRO A 94 10.84 3.84 6.89
CA PRO A 94 12.04 3.22 7.43
C PRO A 94 12.22 3.47 8.92
N ASN A 95 12.81 2.52 9.65
CA ASN A 95 13.04 2.68 11.08
C ASN A 95 14.32 3.49 11.35
N VAL A 96 14.21 4.81 11.24
CA VAL A 96 15.33 5.74 11.47
C VAL A 96 15.76 5.86 12.93
N GLU A 97 14.92 5.44 13.88
CA GLU A 97 15.27 5.46 15.30
C GLU A 97 16.28 4.35 15.63
N ILE A 98 16.06 3.15 15.08
CA ILE A 98 16.96 2.00 15.24
C ILE A 98 18.15 2.09 14.27
N TYR A 99 17.92 2.57 13.06
CA TYR A 99 18.92 2.68 11.99
C TYR A 99 19.07 4.15 11.56
N PRO A 100 19.82 4.96 12.33
CA PRO A 100 19.94 6.38 12.05
C PRO A 100 20.65 6.65 10.73
N GLN A 101 20.25 7.75 10.09
CA GLN A 101 20.90 8.24 8.87
C GLN A 101 22.36 8.61 9.21
N PRO A 102 23.37 8.05 8.51
CA PRO A 102 24.74 8.44 8.76
C PRO A 102 24.99 9.88 8.29
N PRO A 103 25.84 10.63 9.01
CA PRO A 103 26.00 12.07 8.84
C PRO A 103 26.71 12.49 7.54
N SER A 104 27.48 11.60 6.91
CA SER A 104 28.14 11.87 5.62
C SER A 104 28.03 10.66 4.71
N ARG A 105 27.30 10.81 3.60
CA ARG A 105 27.18 9.76 2.57
C ARG A 105 27.16 10.38 1.18
N ASN A 106 27.66 9.64 0.19
CA ASN A 106 27.74 10.09 -1.21
C ASN A 106 26.39 10.04 -1.94
N PHE A 107 25.32 9.57 -1.28
CA PHE A 107 23.95 9.61 -1.81
C PHE A 107 22.94 9.79 -0.68
N TYR A 108 21.78 10.34 -1.02
CA TYR A 108 20.67 10.57 -0.10
C TYR A 108 19.36 10.15 -0.77
N LEU A 109 18.52 9.42 -0.03
CA LEU A 109 17.14 9.12 -0.43
C LEU A 109 16.18 9.69 0.61
N SER A 110 15.07 10.25 0.15
CA SER A 110 14.01 10.72 1.03
C SER A 110 13.35 9.54 1.75
N LEU A 111 12.64 9.80 2.85
CA LEU A 111 11.85 8.75 3.52
C LEU A 111 10.75 8.18 2.61
N GLU A 112 10.27 8.98 1.66
CA GLU A 112 9.27 8.56 0.68
C GLU A 112 9.88 7.57 -0.32
N ASP A 113 11.02 7.90 -0.93
CA ASP A 113 11.72 7.01 -1.88
C ASP A 113 12.08 5.67 -1.22
N ARG A 114 12.57 5.73 0.02
CA ARG A 114 12.88 4.54 0.81
C ARG A 114 11.62 3.73 1.14
N GLY A 115 10.49 4.40 1.38
CA GLY A 115 9.20 3.76 1.60
C GLY A 115 8.66 3.03 0.37
N GLU A 116 8.90 3.55 -0.84
CA GLU A 116 8.58 2.85 -2.09
C GLU A 116 9.40 1.57 -2.24
N LEU A 117 10.70 1.62 -1.93
CA LEU A 117 11.55 0.42 -1.92
C LEU A 117 11.08 -0.61 -0.90
N ILE A 118 10.63 -0.19 0.28
CA ILE A 118 10.02 -1.11 1.26
C ILE A 118 8.79 -1.81 0.66
N ARG A 119 7.95 -1.10 -0.12
CA ARG A 119 6.81 -1.74 -0.80
C ARG A 119 7.26 -2.73 -1.86
N GLU A 120 8.28 -2.40 -2.65
CA GLU A 120 8.85 -3.31 -3.64
C GLU A 120 9.39 -4.59 -2.99
N ILE A 121 10.12 -4.44 -1.88
CA ILE A 121 10.62 -5.56 -1.09
C ILE A 121 9.46 -6.41 -0.54
N VAL A 122 8.39 -5.79 -0.04
CA VAL A 122 7.18 -6.51 0.41
C VAL A 122 6.55 -7.31 -0.73
N GLU A 123 6.45 -6.74 -1.94
CA GLU A 123 5.84 -7.41 -3.09
C GLU A 123 6.59 -8.69 -3.47
N ASN A 124 7.91 -8.75 -3.26
CA ASN A 124 8.71 -9.98 -3.44
C ASN A 124 8.35 -11.08 -2.43
N PHE A 125 7.99 -10.72 -1.19
CA PHE A 125 7.68 -11.70 -0.13
C PHE A 125 6.20 -12.07 -0.05
N TYR A 126 5.35 -11.07 -0.28
CA TYR A 126 3.92 -11.16 -0.11
C TYR A 126 3.24 -10.40 -1.25
N PRO A 127 3.27 -10.98 -2.46
CA PRO A 127 2.77 -10.32 -3.65
C PRO A 127 1.28 -10.05 -3.51
N ASN A 128 0.86 -8.89 -4.02
CA ASN A 128 -0.52 -8.43 -4.03
C ASN A 128 -1.10 -8.23 -2.63
N ALA A 129 -0.25 -7.77 -1.71
CA ALA A 129 -0.63 -7.42 -0.36
C ALA A 129 -1.81 -6.43 -0.30
N ASP A 130 -2.80 -6.74 0.53
CA ASP A 130 -3.86 -5.79 0.85
C ASP A 130 -3.47 -4.95 2.08
N TYR A 131 -2.83 -3.81 1.82
CA TYR A 131 -2.44 -2.85 2.87
C TYR A 131 -3.62 -2.34 3.69
N SER A 132 -4.84 -2.35 3.14
CA SER A 132 -6.04 -1.91 3.87
C SER A 132 -6.43 -2.89 4.98
N ASP A 133 -5.91 -4.13 4.95
CA ASP A 133 -6.11 -5.10 6.02
C ASP A 133 -5.09 -4.95 7.14
N LEU A 134 -5.45 -4.14 8.14
CA LEU A 134 -4.64 -3.94 9.34
C LEU A 134 -4.50 -5.20 10.22
N GLN A 135 -5.31 -6.23 10.00
CA GLN A 135 -5.26 -7.49 10.74
C GLN A 135 -4.44 -8.57 10.02
N ASP A 136 -3.86 -8.26 8.85
CA ASP A 136 -3.02 -9.20 8.12
C ASP A 136 -1.64 -9.33 8.79
N GLU A 137 -1.49 -10.34 9.64
CA GLU A 137 -0.25 -10.68 10.34
C GLU A 137 0.90 -11.04 9.37
N LYS A 138 0.58 -11.61 8.20
CA LYS A 138 1.59 -11.96 7.19
C LYS A 138 2.16 -10.69 6.56
N LEU A 139 1.28 -9.75 6.21
CA LEU A 139 1.70 -8.44 5.74
C LEU A 139 2.48 -7.67 6.81
N ALA A 140 2.03 -7.71 8.08
CA ALA A 140 2.78 -7.09 9.17
C ALA A 140 4.20 -7.65 9.30
N THR A 141 4.35 -8.96 9.20
CA THR A 141 5.67 -9.63 9.21
C THR A 141 6.51 -9.27 7.98
N ALA A 142 5.90 -9.22 6.79
CA ALA A 142 6.58 -8.84 5.55
C ALA A 142 7.10 -7.40 5.62
N LEU A 143 6.30 -6.47 6.13
CA LEU A 143 6.68 -5.08 6.33
C LEU A 143 7.85 -4.91 7.28
N GLU A 144 7.84 -5.62 8.41
CA GLU A 144 8.94 -5.56 9.37
C GLU A 144 10.25 -6.05 8.75
N ARG A 145 10.21 -7.18 8.03
CA ARG A 145 11.37 -7.70 7.32
C ARG A 145 11.88 -6.73 6.26
N ALA A 146 10.97 -6.16 5.46
CA ALA A 146 11.32 -5.20 4.42
C ALA A 146 12.00 -3.94 5.01
N ARG A 147 11.49 -3.41 6.13
CA ARG A 147 12.11 -2.28 6.83
C ARG A 147 13.51 -2.58 7.32
N ILE A 148 13.75 -3.77 7.86
CA ILE A 148 15.08 -4.18 8.34
C ILE A 148 16.07 -4.26 7.18
N ILE A 149 15.69 -4.95 6.08
CA ILE A 149 16.53 -5.09 4.89
C ILE A 149 16.86 -3.71 4.30
N GLU A 150 15.84 -2.88 4.11
CA GLU A 150 16.02 -1.53 3.60
C GLU A 150 16.95 -0.72 4.51
N SER A 151 16.73 -0.74 5.82
CA SER A 151 17.49 0.08 6.76
C SER A 151 18.95 -0.36 6.86
N GLN A 152 19.23 -1.67 6.83
CA GLN A 152 20.59 -2.22 6.80
C GLN A 152 21.31 -1.86 5.51
N GLY A 153 20.64 -2.07 4.37
CA GLY A 153 21.17 -1.73 3.07
C GLY A 153 21.50 -0.25 2.98
N TYR A 154 20.57 0.60 3.46
CA TYR A 154 20.79 2.02 3.53
C TYR A 154 22.01 2.27 4.40
N GLN A 155 22.06 1.79 5.65
CA GLN A 155 23.17 2.06 6.58
C GLN A 155 24.56 1.68 6.04
N TRP A 156 24.69 0.55 5.34
CA TRP A 156 25.98 0.01 4.91
C TRP A 156 26.43 0.47 3.52
N ALA A 157 25.51 0.87 2.66
CA ALA A 157 25.87 1.30 1.32
C ALA A 157 26.52 2.68 1.31
N GLU A 158 27.65 2.80 0.62
CA GLU A 158 28.35 4.07 0.42
C GLU A 158 27.90 4.80 -0.86
N THR A 159 27.34 4.07 -1.82
CA THR A 159 26.83 4.56 -3.11
C THR A 159 25.44 4.01 -3.38
N LEU A 160 24.66 4.69 -4.23
CA LEU A 160 23.34 4.23 -4.65
C LEU A 160 23.40 2.84 -5.30
N THR A 161 24.42 2.59 -6.13
CA THR A 161 24.62 1.28 -6.76
C THR A 161 24.86 0.16 -5.74
N ALA A 162 25.66 0.42 -4.70
CA ALA A 162 25.89 -0.56 -3.64
C ALA A 162 24.60 -0.86 -2.86
N TYR A 163 23.77 0.16 -2.67
CA TYR A 163 22.47 0.04 -2.04
C TYR A 163 21.51 -0.82 -2.87
N ASP A 164 21.34 -0.51 -4.15
CA ASP A 164 20.46 -1.26 -5.05
C ASP A 164 20.89 -2.74 -5.15
N LEU A 165 22.19 -2.98 -5.29
CA LEU A 165 22.75 -4.34 -5.32
C LEU A 165 22.48 -5.09 -4.01
N PHE A 166 22.57 -4.43 -2.85
CA PHE A 166 22.25 -5.03 -1.57
C PHE A 166 20.78 -5.46 -1.50
N ILE A 167 19.86 -4.56 -1.84
CA ILE A 167 18.41 -4.84 -1.82
C ILE A 167 18.07 -6.02 -2.74
N HIS A 168 18.58 -6.01 -3.97
CA HIS A 168 18.36 -7.11 -4.92
C HIS A 168 18.94 -8.44 -4.42
N ARG A 169 20.13 -8.42 -3.79
CA ARG A 169 20.77 -9.62 -3.27
C ARG A 169 19.97 -10.23 -2.12
N GLU A 170 19.55 -9.43 -1.16
CA GLU A 170 18.77 -9.91 -0.02
C GLU A 170 17.38 -10.38 -0.45
N ALA A 171 16.72 -9.70 -1.38
CA ALA A 171 15.48 -10.17 -1.99
C ALA A 171 15.65 -11.57 -2.61
N LYS A 172 16.69 -11.79 -3.42
CA LYS A 172 16.99 -13.12 -4.02
C LYS A 172 17.31 -14.18 -2.98
N ARG A 173 18.11 -13.85 -1.96
CA ARG A 173 18.50 -14.78 -0.91
C ARG A 173 17.29 -15.33 -0.15
N ILE A 174 16.30 -14.47 0.09
CA ILE A 174 15.10 -14.81 0.87
C ILE A 174 14.06 -15.55 0.02
N MET A 175 13.93 -15.24 -1.28
CA MET A 175 12.99 -15.92 -2.18
C MET A 175 13.44 -17.35 -2.58
N GLY A 176 14.73 -17.66 -2.43
CA GLY A 176 15.32 -18.95 -2.82
C GLY A 176 15.56 -19.07 -4.33
N PRO A 177 16.36 -20.07 -4.77
CA PRO A 177 16.78 -20.21 -6.18
C PRO A 177 15.66 -20.64 -7.13
N GLU A 178 14.50 -21.08 -6.63
CA GLU A 178 13.42 -21.67 -7.44
C GLU A 178 12.37 -20.65 -7.94
N ASN A 179 12.51 -19.37 -7.59
CA ASN A 179 11.58 -18.29 -7.98
C ASN A 179 12.23 -17.19 -8.85
N CYS A 180 13.30 -17.52 -9.59
CA CYS A 180 13.93 -16.63 -10.58
C CYS A 180 13.45 -16.93 -12.00
#